data_AF-A0A7Y5JWV3-F1
#
_entry.id   AF-A0A7Y5JWV3-F1
#
_cell.length_a   1.000
_cell.length_b   1.000
_cell.length_c   1.000
_cell.angle_alpha   90.00
_cell.angle_beta   90.00
_cell.angle_gamma   90.00
#
_symmetry.space_group_name_H-M   'P 1'
#
loop_
_entity.id
_entity.type
_entity.pdbx_description
1 polymer ?
#
loop_
_entity_poly.entity_id
_entity_poly.type
_entity_poly.pdbx_seq_one_letter_code
_entity_poly.pdbx_strand_id
1 'polypeptide(L)'
;AAAAGNSAHDLSDKSSYKDATSPDDQPSSGFVTRTLNSGCEDIPTELPGVVTVSAVTRTGALAYFSNRGLGKIDVAAPGRSILSTVVANNGYGTKSGTSMASPHVAGVLALMKSVHPAWTPAQMVAKLRAQADDHACAAQEVPPPGRTGGPDCSGPLTENSFYGEGVVDALDAVS
;
A
#
# COMPACT_ATOMS: atom_id res chain seq x y z
N ALA A 1 5.74 -7.57 3.56
CA ALA A 1 5.05 -6.47 2.86
C ALA A 1 3.62 -6.90 2.55
N ALA A 2 2.64 -6.06 2.85
CA ALA A 2 1.23 -6.28 2.62
C ALA A 2 0.64 -5.12 1.82
N ALA A 3 -0.41 -5.42 1.07
CA ALA A 3 -1.12 -4.43 0.28
C ALA A 3 -1.93 -3.53 1.19
N ALA A 4 -1.82 -2.21 1.04
CA ALA A 4 -2.59 -1.27 1.86
C ALA A 4 -4.11 -1.36 1.63
N GLY A 5 -4.55 -1.95 0.52
CA GLY A 5 -5.97 -2.03 0.10
C GLY A 5 -6.30 -1.13 -1.09
N ASN A 6 -7.46 -1.38 -1.72
CA ASN A 6 -7.86 -0.76 -3.00
C ASN A 6 -9.18 0.01 -2.92
N SER A 7 -9.48 0.58 -1.76
CA SER A 7 -10.76 1.23 -1.46
C SER A 7 -10.67 2.77 -1.45
N ALA A 8 -9.50 3.32 -1.72
CA ALA A 8 -9.19 4.74 -1.58
C ALA A 8 -9.42 5.26 -0.14
N HIS A 9 -9.28 4.39 0.86
CA HIS A 9 -9.48 4.74 2.25
C HIS A 9 -8.25 5.41 2.86
N ASP A 10 -8.50 6.30 3.82
CA ASP A 10 -7.53 6.85 4.75
C ASP A 10 -7.46 5.96 6.00
N LEU A 11 -6.38 5.21 6.12
CA LEU A 11 -6.11 4.33 7.25
C LEU A 11 -5.80 5.11 8.53
N SER A 12 -5.42 6.39 8.43
CA SER A 12 -5.15 7.26 9.58
C SER A 12 -6.44 7.85 10.19
N ASP A 13 -7.50 8.00 9.38
CA ASP A 13 -8.84 8.35 9.84
C ASP A 13 -9.90 7.45 9.20
N LYS A 14 -10.24 6.38 9.93
CA LYS A 14 -11.26 5.42 9.50
C LYS A 14 -12.69 5.81 9.88
N SER A 15 -12.88 6.92 10.60
CA SER A 15 -14.19 7.33 11.13
C SER A 15 -15.20 7.70 10.05
N SER A 16 -14.69 8.07 8.87
CA SER A 16 -15.49 8.33 7.68
C SER A 16 -16.05 7.06 7.02
N TYR A 17 -15.57 5.87 7.40
CA TYR A 17 -15.99 4.59 6.82
C TYR A 17 -16.99 3.86 7.69
N LYS A 18 -18.07 3.42 7.05
CA LYS A 18 -19.06 2.51 7.64
C LYS A 18 -18.81 1.11 7.09
N ASP A 19 -18.45 0.19 7.97
CA ASP A 19 -18.56 -1.22 7.65
C ASP A 19 -20.05 -1.60 7.76
N ALA A 20 -20.67 -1.90 6.63
CA ALA A 20 -22.06 -2.33 6.55
C ALA A 20 -22.18 -3.73 5.93
N THR A 21 -21.08 -4.47 5.85
CA THR A 21 -21.00 -5.77 5.16
C THR A 21 -20.54 -6.90 6.05
N SER A 22 -20.17 -6.61 7.31
CA SER A 22 -19.79 -7.63 8.29
C SER A 22 -20.82 -7.79 9.42
N PRO A 23 -20.87 -8.95 10.11
CA PRO A 23 -20.15 -10.18 9.78
C PRO A 23 -20.67 -10.80 8.47
N ASP A 24 -19.76 -11.30 7.64
CA ASP A 24 -20.09 -12.02 6.40
C ASP A 24 -20.22 -13.54 6.63
N ASP A 25 -20.14 -13.98 7.89
CA ASP A 25 -20.16 -15.37 8.32
C ASP A 25 -21.58 -15.91 8.61
N GLN A 26 -22.61 -15.06 8.73
CA GLN A 26 -24.00 -15.47 8.90
C GLN A 26 -25.01 -14.56 8.18
N PRO A 27 -25.59 -14.97 7.04
CA PRO A 27 -26.58 -14.16 6.33
C PRO A 27 -27.92 -14.02 7.09
N SER A 28 -28.21 -14.88 8.07
CA SER A 28 -29.48 -14.89 8.80
C SER A 28 -29.60 -13.85 9.91
N SER A 29 -28.49 -13.34 10.44
CA SER A 29 -28.44 -12.30 11.47
C SER A 29 -28.35 -10.88 10.90
N GLY A 30 -28.13 -10.76 9.58
CA GLY A 30 -27.97 -9.49 8.88
C GLY A 30 -26.61 -8.81 9.18
N PHE A 31 -26.21 -7.89 8.29
CA PHE A 31 -25.00 -7.11 8.52
C PHE A 31 -25.21 -6.15 9.69
N VAL A 32 -24.18 -6.02 10.53
CA VAL A 32 -24.16 -5.07 11.63
C VAL A 32 -23.35 -3.86 11.18
N THR A 33 -24.01 -2.71 11.03
CA THR A 33 -23.28 -1.48 10.68
C THR A 33 -22.37 -1.06 11.84
N ARG A 34 -21.06 -1.03 11.59
CA ARG A 34 -20.05 -0.55 12.52
C ARG A 34 -19.43 0.73 11.97
N THR A 35 -19.21 1.69 12.87
CA THR A 35 -18.37 2.85 12.56
C THR A 35 -16.94 2.47 12.92
N LEU A 36 -16.04 2.48 11.94
CA LEU A 36 -14.64 2.22 12.19
C LEU A 36 -14.01 3.43 12.88
N ASN A 37 -12.93 3.23 13.61
CA ASN A 37 -12.14 4.32 14.16
C ASN A 37 -10.65 3.96 14.05
N SER A 38 -9.77 4.86 14.49
CA SER A 38 -8.32 4.65 14.43
C SER A 38 -7.81 3.48 15.28
N GLY A 39 -8.63 2.96 16.22
CA GLY A 39 -8.35 1.74 16.96
C GLY A 39 -8.72 0.44 16.23
N CYS A 40 -9.37 0.53 15.07
CA CYS A 40 -9.58 -0.61 14.18
C CYS A 40 -8.39 -0.72 13.22
N GLU A 41 -7.64 -1.80 13.31
CA GLU A 41 -6.55 -2.10 12.38
C GLU A 41 -7.07 -2.86 11.15
N ASP A 42 -6.66 -2.41 9.96
CA ASP A 42 -6.80 -3.13 8.70
C ASP A 42 -5.72 -4.20 8.64
N ILE A 43 -6.13 -5.44 8.94
CA ILE A 43 -5.25 -6.59 9.04
C ILE A 43 -5.17 -7.29 7.67
N PRO A 44 -3.97 -7.69 7.20
CA PRO A 44 -2.71 -7.72 7.94
C PRO A 44 -1.85 -6.47 7.79
N THR A 45 -2.27 -5.46 7.03
CA THR A 45 -1.36 -4.39 6.63
C THR A 45 -0.87 -3.56 7.81
N GLU A 46 -1.74 -3.23 8.76
CA GLU A 46 -1.39 -2.40 9.93
C GLU A 46 -0.78 -3.21 11.10
N LEU A 47 -0.46 -4.50 10.91
CA LEU A 47 0.18 -5.28 11.98
C LEU A 47 1.64 -4.84 12.19
N PRO A 48 2.13 -4.81 13.45
CA PRO A 48 3.52 -4.49 13.74
C PRO A 48 4.51 -5.38 12.97
N GLY A 49 5.48 -4.76 12.30
CA GLY A 49 6.50 -5.43 11.51
C GLY A 49 6.07 -5.81 10.08
N VAL A 50 4.81 -5.57 9.71
CA VAL A 50 4.36 -5.65 8.32
C VAL A 50 4.65 -4.32 7.62
N VAL A 51 5.23 -4.40 6.42
CA VAL A 51 5.42 -3.22 5.55
C VAL A 51 4.14 -2.97 4.77
N THR A 52 3.41 -1.89 5.07
CA THR A 52 2.22 -1.43 4.35
C THR A 52 2.60 -0.72 3.07
N VAL A 53 2.09 -1.21 1.94
CA VAL A 53 2.48 -0.75 0.61
C VAL A 53 1.33 -0.08 -0.12
N SER A 54 1.51 1.21 -0.45
CA SER A 54 0.62 1.94 -1.35
C SER A 54 1.00 1.74 -2.82
N ALA A 55 0.04 1.96 -3.73
CA ALA A 55 0.23 1.77 -5.16
C ALA A 55 0.39 3.10 -5.89
N VAL A 56 1.49 3.23 -6.63
CA VAL A 56 1.71 4.38 -7.53
C VAL A 56 1.58 3.99 -9.00
N THR A 57 1.33 5.00 -9.81
CA THR A 57 1.31 4.92 -11.27
C THR A 57 2.72 5.09 -11.85
N ARG A 58 2.86 4.88 -13.17
CA ARG A 58 4.14 5.09 -13.88
C ARG A 58 4.66 6.53 -13.79
N THR A 59 3.78 7.50 -13.51
CA THR A 59 4.18 8.92 -13.36
C THR A 59 4.46 9.29 -11.90
N GLY A 60 4.49 8.33 -10.98
CA GLY A 60 4.67 8.59 -9.54
C GLY A 60 3.41 9.04 -8.80
N ALA A 61 2.32 9.39 -9.50
CA ALA A 61 1.06 9.73 -8.84
C ALA A 61 0.48 8.52 -8.09
N LEU A 62 -0.09 8.71 -6.91
CA LEU A 62 -0.83 7.66 -6.19
C LEU A 62 -1.97 7.14 -7.07
N ALA A 63 -2.10 5.83 -7.24
CA ALA A 63 -3.21 5.24 -7.98
C ALA A 63 -4.54 5.55 -7.27
N TYR A 64 -5.57 5.92 -8.02
CA TYR A 64 -6.81 6.48 -7.43
C TYR A 64 -7.46 5.58 -6.37
N PHE A 65 -7.31 4.25 -6.52
CA PHE A 65 -7.86 3.25 -5.63
C PHE A 65 -7.00 2.97 -4.39
N SER A 66 -5.73 3.37 -4.37
CA SER A 66 -4.82 2.99 -3.29
C SER A 66 -5.32 3.54 -1.96
N ASN A 67 -5.38 2.69 -0.94
CA ASN A 67 -5.47 3.17 0.43
C ASN A 67 -4.20 4.00 0.75
N ARG A 68 -4.37 4.91 1.72
CA ARG A 68 -3.42 5.97 2.10
C ARG A 68 -3.55 6.21 3.61
N GLY A 69 -2.70 7.06 4.17
CA GLY A 69 -2.84 7.52 5.55
C GLY A 69 -1.49 7.88 6.16
N LEU A 70 -1.43 9.05 6.83
CA LEU A 70 -0.20 9.52 7.46
C LEU A 70 0.16 8.59 8.63
N GLY A 71 1.42 8.14 8.66
CA GLY A 71 1.90 7.16 9.65
C GLY A 71 1.31 5.75 9.49
N LYS A 72 0.62 5.47 8.36
CA LYS A 72 0.05 4.14 8.06
C LYS A 72 0.66 3.48 6.83
N ILE A 73 1.04 4.27 5.83
CA ILE A 73 1.83 3.79 4.68
C ILE A 73 3.30 3.79 5.07
N ASP A 74 3.99 2.68 4.84
CA ASP A 74 5.44 2.61 5.07
C ASP A 74 6.22 3.07 3.85
N VAL A 75 5.86 2.54 2.68
CA VAL A 75 6.49 2.85 1.40
C VAL A 75 5.48 2.72 0.26
N ALA A 76 5.73 3.42 -0.83
CA ALA A 76 5.03 3.26 -2.10
C ALA A 76 5.78 2.34 -3.06
N ALA A 77 5.06 1.68 -3.96
CA ALA A 77 5.65 0.94 -5.07
C ALA A 77 4.75 0.92 -6.32
N PRO A 78 5.29 0.62 -7.51
CA PRO A 78 4.50 0.52 -8.74
C PRO A 78 3.36 -0.49 -8.61
N GLY A 79 2.12 -0.01 -8.70
CA GLY A 79 0.92 -0.84 -8.53
C GLY A 79 -0.15 -0.64 -9.60
N ARG A 80 0.05 0.30 -10.54
CA ARG A 80 -0.88 0.55 -11.65
C ARG A 80 -0.33 -0.01 -12.97
N SER A 81 -1.16 -0.75 -13.69
CA SER A 81 -0.87 -1.29 -15.02
C SER A 81 0.44 -2.10 -15.04
N ILE A 82 0.57 -3.03 -14.10
CA ILE A 82 1.72 -3.93 -13.94
C ILE A 82 1.49 -5.19 -14.78
N LEU A 83 2.41 -5.46 -15.69
CA LEU A 83 2.44 -6.67 -16.50
C LEU A 83 3.03 -7.82 -15.66
N SER A 84 2.34 -8.94 -15.58
CA SER A 84 2.86 -10.15 -14.93
C SER A 84 2.28 -11.41 -15.57
N THR A 85 2.75 -12.57 -15.13
CA THR A 85 2.24 -13.87 -15.57
C THR A 85 0.82 -14.11 -15.07
N VAL A 86 0.00 -14.77 -15.88
CA VAL A 86 -1.36 -15.18 -15.52
C VAL A 86 -1.58 -16.65 -15.89
N VAL A 87 -2.38 -17.35 -15.09
CA VAL A 87 -2.67 -18.77 -15.31
C VAL A 87 -3.42 -18.99 -16.63
N ALA A 88 -4.28 -18.04 -17.01
CA ALA A 88 -5.00 -18.10 -18.27
C ALA A 88 -4.03 -18.19 -19.46
N ASN A 89 -4.10 -19.29 -20.20
CA ASN A 89 -3.30 -19.55 -21.40
C ASN A 89 -1.78 -19.49 -21.21
N ASN A 90 -1.26 -19.70 -19.98
CA ASN A 90 0.16 -19.52 -19.65
C ASN A 90 0.73 -18.18 -20.15
N GLY A 91 -0.09 -17.14 -20.10
CA GLY A 91 0.18 -15.86 -20.75
C GLY A 91 0.67 -14.79 -19.79
N TYR A 92 0.66 -13.56 -20.32
CA TYR A 92 0.88 -12.35 -19.57
C TYR A 92 -0.41 -11.54 -19.51
N GLY A 93 -0.61 -10.84 -18.40
CA GLY A 93 -1.74 -9.95 -18.20
C GLY A 93 -1.33 -8.72 -17.40
N THR A 94 -1.96 -7.59 -17.73
CA THR A 94 -1.76 -6.34 -17.01
C THR A 94 -2.81 -6.20 -15.93
N LYS A 95 -2.39 -6.06 -14.67
CA LYS A 95 -3.27 -5.86 -13.51
C LYS A 95 -2.87 -4.61 -12.73
N SER A 96 -3.79 -4.13 -11.90
CA SER A 96 -3.58 -2.97 -11.03
C SER A 96 -4.10 -3.26 -9.64
N GLY A 97 -3.37 -2.79 -8.64
CA GLY A 97 -3.71 -2.93 -7.23
C GLY A 97 -2.51 -2.69 -6.34
N THR A 98 -2.75 -2.37 -5.07
CA THR A 98 -1.73 -2.47 -4.02
C THR A 98 -1.18 -3.89 -3.92
N SER A 99 -1.97 -4.92 -4.26
CA SER A 99 -1.50 -6.30 -4.44
C SER A 99 -0.43 -6.47 -5.53
N MET A 100 -0.32 -5.55 -6.50
CA MET A 100 0.75 -5.52 -7.49
C MET A 100 1.93 -4.64 -7.04
N ALA A 101 1.71 -3.70 -6.14
CA ALA A 101 2.76 -2.92 -5.49
C ALA A 101 3.56 -3.77 -4.48
N SER A 102 2.87 -4.53 -3.62
CA SER A 102 3.48 -5.39 -2.60
C SER A 102 4.57 -6.34 -3.11
N PRO A 103 4.45 -7.03 -4.26
CA PRO A 103 5.51 -7.90 -4.78
C PRO A 103 6.77 -7.13 -5.23
N HIS A 104 6.66 -5.85 -5.63
CA HIS A 104 7.85 -5.03 -5.88
C HIS A 104 8.65 -4.83 -4.58
N VAL A 105 7.97 -4.46 -3.50
CA VAL A 105 8.59 -4.30 -2.17
C VAL A 105 9.15 -5.62 -1.65
N ALA A 106 8.44 -6.73 -1.85
CA ALA A 106 8.95 -8.06 -1.51
C ALA A 106 10.23 -8.41 -2.30
N GLY A 107 10.30 -8.02 -3.58
CA GLY A 107 11.50 -8.16 -4.40
C GLY A 107 12.68 -7.34 -3.88
N VAL A 108 12.45 -6.08 -3.51
CA VAL A 108 13.47 -5.22 -2.90
C VAL A 108 13.98 -5.81 -1.58
N LEU A 109 13.08 -6.26 -0.70
CA LEU A 109 13.47 -6.96 0.54
C LEU A 109 14.26 -8.25 0.28
N ALA A 110 13.93 -8.99 -0.78
CA ALA A 110 14.68 -10.18 -1.17
C ALA A 110 16.10 -9.82 -1.67
N LEU A 111 16.25 -8.73 -2.42
CA LEU A 111 17.55 -8.19 -2.82
C LEU A 111 18.37 -7.80 -1.59
N MET A 112 17.80 -7.03 -0.65
CA MET A 112 18.46 -6.69 0.62
C MET A 112 18.91 -7.93 1.38
N LYS A 113 18.05 -8.95 1.49
CA LYS A 113 18.39 -10.20 2.17
C LYS A 113 19.51 -10.98 1.48
N SER A 114 19.63 -10.87 0.16
CA SER A 114 20.68 -11.54 -0.62
C SER A 114 22.07 -10.95 -0.35
N VAL A 115 22.18 -9.63 -0.21
CA VAL A 115 23.44 -8.94 0.10
C VAL A 115 23.72 -8.85 1.60
N HIS A 116 22.68 -8.95 2.44
CA HIS A 116 22.78 -8.96 3.89
C HIS A 116 22.12 -10.20 4.54
N PRO A 117 22.68 -11.41 4.38
CA PRO A 117 22.07 -12.65 4.88
C PRO A 117 21.85 -12.67 6.40
N ALA A 118 22.64 -11.92 7.16
CA ALA A 118 22.54 -11.84 8.62
C ALA A 118 21.49 -10.82 9.13
N TRP A 119 20.94 -9.96 8.27
CA TRP A 119 19.96 -8.97 8.71
C TRP A 119 18.67 -9.64 9.21
N THR A 120 18.19 -9.13 10.34
CA THR A 120 16.88 -9.45 10.89
C THR A 120 15.77 -8.76 10.09
N PRO A 121 14.51 -9.24 10.18
CA PRO A 121 13.38 -8.55 9.56
C PRO A 121 13.27 -7.07 9.97
N ALA A 122 13.50 -6.76 11.25
CA ALA A 122 13.46 -5.37 11.74
C ALA A 122 14.53 -4.49 11.09
N GLN A 123 15.77 -5.00 10.92
CA GLN A 123 16.83 -4.27 10.22
C GLN A 123 16.50 -4.05 8.74
N MET A 124 15.95 -5.07 8.06
CA MET A 124 15.53 -4.93 6.66
C MET A 124 14.42 -3.89 6.50
N VAL A 125 13.40 -3.90 7.38
CA VAL A 125 12.31 -2.91 7.32
C VAL A 125 12.82 -1.50 7.62
N ALA A 126 13.66 -1.32 8.63
CA ALA A 126 14.24 -0.02 8.94
C ALA A 126 15.09 0.51 7.79
N LYS A 127 15.90 -0.35 7.17
CA LYS A 127 16.74 0.03 6.03
C LYS A 127 15.92 0.33 4.78
N LEU A 128 14.88 -0.47 4.50
CA LEU A 128 13.94 -0.24 3.40
C LEU A 128 13.31 1.16 3.48
N ARG A 129 12.81 1.54 4.66
CA ARG A 129 12.24 2.88 4.87
C ARG A 129 13.28 3.98 4.64
N ALA A 130 14.48 3.81 5.22
CA ALA A 130 15.54 4.81 5.13
C ALA A 130 16.18 4.96 3.72
N GLN A 131 15.96 4.01 2.82
CA GLN A 131 16.45 4.01 1.43
C GLN A 131 15.34 4.19 0.40
N ALA A 132 14.10 4.41 0.84
CA ALA A 132 13.05 4.77 -0.09
C ALA A 132 13.32 6.17 -0.63
N ASP A 133 13.03 6.37 -1.91
CA ASP A 133 13.15 7.68 -2.55
C ASP A 133 12.03 8.59 -2.04
N ASP A 134 12.40 9.58 -1.22
CA ASP A 134 11.50 10.64 -0.75
C ASP A 134 10.67 11.20 -1.91
N HIS A 135 9.36 11.16 -1.76
CA HIS A 135 8.44 11.65 -2.78
C HIS A 135 7.50 12.69 -2.19
N ALA A 136 7.64 13.93 -2.63
CA ALA A 136 6.79 15.03 -2.19
C ALA A 136 5.31 14.71 -2.44
N CYS A 137 4.44 15.23 -1.59
CA CYS A 137 3.00 15.17 -1.85
C CYS A 137 2.67 15.69 -3.25
N ALA A 138 1.94 14.87 -3.99
CA ALA A 138 1.53 15.14 -5.35
C ALA A 138 0.04 14.81 -5.51
N ALA A 139 -0.56 15.34 -6.58
CA ALA A 139 -1.92 14.97 -6.94
C ALA A 139 -2.02 13.46 -7.21
N GLN A 140 -3.07 12.83 -6.67
CA GLN A 140 -3.39 11.45 -7.03
C GLN A 140 -3.84 11.34 -8.50
N GLU A 141 -3.80 10.14 -9.04
CA GLU A 141 -4.40 9.82 -10.33
C GLU A 141 -5.90 10.19 -10.34
N VAL A 142 -6.35 10.83 -11.42
CA VAL A 142 -7.77 11.19 -11.60
C VAL A 142 -8.63 9.91 -11.59
N PRO A 143 -9.59 9.78 -10.67
CA PRO A 143 -10.49 8.62 -10.64
C PRO A 143 -11.34 8.52 -11.92
N PRO A 144 -11.63 7.31 -12.41
CA PRO A 144 -12.59 7.14 -13.49
C PRO A 144 -14.01 7.57 -13.04
N PRO A 145 -14.91 7.91 -13.98
CA PRO A 145 -16.28 8.31 -13.66
C PRO A 145 -16.98 7.31 -12.73
N GLY A 146 -17.67 7.82 -11.70
CA GLY A 146 -18.38 7.01 -10.70
C GLY A 146 -17.49 6.40 -9.61
N ARG A 147 -16.19 6.72 -9.59
CA ARG A 147 -15.29 6.42 -8.47
C ARG A 147 -14.88 7.72 -7.79
N THR A 148 -14.81 7.69 -6.47
CA THR A 148 -14.22 8.77 -5.67
C THR A 148 -12.76 8.44 -5.38
N GLY A 149 -11.91 9.46 -5.43
CA GLY A 149 -10.62 9.39 -4.75
C GLY A 149 -10.82 9.52 -3.25
N GLY A 150 -9.84 9.09 -2.46
CA GLY A 150 -9.74 9.43 -1.05
C GLY A 150 -9.17 10.83 -0.84
N PRO A 151 -8.86 11.21 0.41
CA PRO A 151 -8.28 12.52 0.72
C PRO A 151 -6.96 12.77 -0.02
N ASP A 152 -6.63 14.06 -0.15
CA ASP A 152 -5.37 14.54 -0.70
C ASP A 152 -4.18 14.19 0.20
N CYS A 153 -2.99 14.25 -0.38
CA CYS A 153 -1.75 13.94 0.34
C CYS A 153 -1.49 14.96 1.45
N SER A 154 -1.02 14.46 2.59
CA SER A 154 -0.66 15.25 3.76
C SER A 154 0.63 14.71 4.39
N GLY A 155 1.40 15.60 5.03
CA GLY A 155 2.69 15.25 5.65
C GLY A 155 3.89 15.88 4.93
N PRO A 156 5.09 15.83 5.55
CA PRO A 156 6.33 16.30 4.95
C PRO A 156 6.83 15.46 3.77
N LEU A 157 7.89 15.95 3.10
CA LEU A 157 8.58 15.22 2.02
C LEU A 157 9.06 13.82 2.45
N THR A 158 9.59 13.74 3.67
CA THR A 158 10.23 12.53 4.22
C THR A 158 9.24 11.50 4.75
N GLU A 159 8.00 11.90 5.06
CA GLU A 159 6.96 10.97 5.52
C GLU A 159 5.58 11.55 5.21
N ASN A 160 4.84 10.97 4.27
CA ASN A 160 3.50 11.46 3.95
C ASN A 160 2.47 10.37 3.74
N SER A 161 1.20 10.77 3.68
CA SER A 161 0.06 9.87 3.64
C SER A 161 -0.03 9.02 2.37
N PHE A 162 0.65 9.40 1.28
CA PHE A 162 0.61 8.67 0.02
C PHE A 162 1.79 7.72 -0.12
N TYR A 163 2.99 8.20 0.21
CA TYR A 163 4.25 7.54 -0.08
C TYR A 163 4.90 6.93 1.15
N GLY A 164 4.38 7.18 2.36
CA GLY A 164 5.11 6.85 3.58
C GLY A 164 6.46 7.54 3.55
N GLU A 165 7.51 6.77 3.79
CA GLU A 165 8.92 7.22 3.75
C GLU A 165 9.48 7.32 2.32
N GLY A 166 8.69 7.03 1.28
CA GLY A 166 9.08 7.19 -0.12
C GLY A 166 8.70 6.03 -1.03
N VAL A 167 9.17 6.08 -2.27
CA VAL A 167 9.02 4.99 -3.26
C VAL A 167 10.19 4.02 -3.10
N VAL A 168 9.93 2.72 -3.06
CA VAL A 168 11.01 1.73 -2.90
C VAL A 168 12.06 1.81 -4.02
N ASP A 169 13.34 1.81 -3.62
CA ASP A 169 14.48 1.75 -4.53
C ASP A 169 15.20 0.40 -4.45
N ALA A 170 15.26 -0.29 -5.60
CA ALA A 170 15.94 -1.58 -5.72
C ALA A 170 17.46 -1.44 -5.87
N LEU A 171 17.95 -0.29 -6.35
CA LEU A 171 19.37 -0.03 -6.52
C LEU A 171 20.03 0.20 -5.16
N ASP A 172 19.47 1.07 -4.34
CA ASP A 172 19.95 1.33 -2.98
C ASP A 172 19.88 0.08 -2.08
N ALA A 173 18.98 -0.86 -2.38
CA ALA A 173 18.86 -2.11 -1.65
C ALA A 173 20.07 -3.07 -1.80
N VAL A 174 20.95 -2.83 -2.78
CA VAL A 174 22.13 -3.67 -3.06
C VAL A 174 23.45 -2.90 -3.08
N SER A 175 23.42 -1.59 -2.84
CA SER A 175 24.60 -0.72 -2.75
C SER A 175 25.24 -0.76 -1.36
#